data_AF-A0A126UWH6-F1
#
_entry.id   AF-A0A126UWH6-F1
#
_cell.length_a   1.000
_cell.length_b   1.000
_cell.length_c   1.000
_cell.angle_alpha   90.00
_cell.angle_beta   90.00
_cell.angle_gamma   90.00
#
_symmetry.space_group_name_H-M   'P 1'
#
loop_
_entity.id
_entity.type
_entity.pdbx_description
1 polymer ?
#
loop_
_entity_poly.entity_id
_entity_poly.type
_entity_poly.pdbx_seq_one_letter_code
_entity_poly.pdbx_strand_id
1 'polypeptide(L)'
;MKRLSVVLCGIGSAALADPIAVPSGQSIEFKQVIWAEAAETPNAIFRFVAPEITRDGTGIEYDTAAEDILFLCETFALPRVLAANVGGEVGLVISLSKQDLAFGEANPDILQFFENFVVRDATCDWGDV
;
A
#
# COMPACT_ATOMS: atom_id res chain seq x y z
N MET A 1 -52.88 18.97 9.13
CA MET A 1 -52.20 17.71 9.47
C MET A 1 -50.77 17.80 8.93
N LYS A 2 -49.78 18.02 9.82
CA LYS A 2 -48.37 18.29 9.45
C LYS A 2 -47.60 16.97 9.56
N ARG A 3 -47.08 16.45 8.44
CA ARG A 3 -46.26 15.23 8.42
C ARG A 3 -44.83 15.61 8.82
N LEU A 4 -44.38 15.09 9.96
CA LEU A 4 -43.01 15.25 10.45
C LEU A 4 -42.15 14.19 9.76
N SER A 5 -41.22 14.59 8.90
CA SER A 5 -40.21 13.70 8.34
C SER A 5 -38.99 13.71 9.27
N VAL A 6 -38.70 12.57 9.89
CA VAL A 6 -37.45 12.35 10.62
C VAL A 6 -36.38 11.95 9.61
N VAL A 7 -35.33 12.76 9.49
CA VAL A 7 -34.13 12.41 8.73
C VAL A 7 -33.17 11.71 9.70
N LEU A 8 -32.96 10.42 9.49
CA LEU A 8 -31.98 9.63 10.23
C LEU A 8 -30.62 9.82 9.55
N CYS A 9 -29.74 10.61 10.17
CA CYS A 9 -28.36 10.78 9.73
C CYS A 9 -27.57 9.54 10.16
N GLY A 10 -27.23 8.65 9.21
CA GLY A 10 -26.41 7.48 9.47
C GLY A 10 -24.98 7.90 9.82
N ILE A 11 -24.52 7.53 11.01
CA ILE A 11 -23.12 7.68 11.41
C ILE A 11 -22.36 6.56 10.71
N GLY A 12 -21.59 6.88 9.67
CA GLY A 12 -20.66 5.93 9.06
C GLY A 12 -19.51 5.65 10.02
N SER A 13 -19.43 4.42 10.54
CA SER A 13 -18.23 3.96 11.24
C SER A 13 -17.08 3.86 10.25
N ALA A 14 -16.08 4.72 10.38
CA ALA A 14 -14.76 4.45 9.81
C ALA A 14 -14.19 3.23 10.55
N ALA A 15 -14.12 2.08 9.90
CA ALA A 15 -13.36 0.96 10.42
C ALA A 15 -11.89 1.40 10.46
N LEU A 16 -11.33 1.53 11.66
CA LEU A 16 -9.88 1.65 11.82
C LEU A 16 -9.29 0.34 11.32
N ALA A 17 -8.57 0.38 10.21
CA ALA A 17 -7.80 -0.78 9.77
C ALA A 17 -6.73 -1.05 10.83
N ASP A 18 -6.62 -2.29 11.29
CA ASP A 18 -5.58 -2.66 12.23
C ASP A 18 -4.20 -2.44 11.57
N PRO A 19 -3.25 -1.81 12.28
CA PRO A 19 -1.91 -1.61 11.75
C PRO A 19 -1.22 -2.95 11.47
N ILE A 20 -0.52 -3.00 10.35
CA ILE A 20 0.26 -4.15 9.90
C ILE A 20 1.62 -4.09 10.57
N ALA A 21 1.97 -5.14 11.32
CA ALA A 21 3.31 -5.30 11.88
C ALA A 21 4.29 -5.72 10.78
N VAL A 22 5.44 -5.08 10.73
CA VAL A 22 6.52 -5.34 9.77
C VAL A 22 7.85 -5.57 10.52
N PRO A 23 8.87 -6.16 9.87
CA PRO A 23 10.14 -6.51 10.51
C PRO A 23 10.86 -5.37 11.25
N SER A 24 10.80 -4.14 10.74
CA SER A 24 11.42 -2.98 11.40
C SER A 24 10.77 -2.59 12.73
N GLY A 25 9.56 -3.11 13.00
CA GLY A 25 8.78 -2.81 14.18
C GLY A 25 7.89 -1.56 14.06
N GLN A 26 7.99 -0.81 12.96
CA GLN A 26 7.10 0.33 12.74
C GLN A 26 5.67 -0.14 12.44
N SER A 27 4.69 0.71 12.77
CA SER A 27 3.28 0.46 12.47
C SER A 27 2.95 0.90 11.04
N ILE A 28 2.47 -0.02 10.20
CA ILE A 28 2.09 0.28 8.81
C ILE A 28 0.56 0.34 8.64
N GLU A 29 0.05 1.38 7.97
CA GLU A 29 -1.37 1.47 7.59
C GLU A 29 -1.54 1.20 6.09
N PHE A 30 -2.40 0.25 5.71
CA PHE A 30 -2.79 0.09 4.32
C PHE A 30 -3.79 1.16 3.90
N LYS A 31 -3.50 1.87 2.80
CA LYS A 31 -4.38 2.92 2.27
C LYS A 31 -5.27 2.40 1.15
N GLN A 32 -4.66 1.87 0.10
CA GLN A 32 -5.37 1.36 -1.06
C GLN A 32 -4.47 0.53 -1.96
N VAL A 33 -5.10 -0.29 -2.79
CA VAL A 33 -4.48 -0.90 -3.97
C VAL A 33 -5.08 -0.25 -5.21
N ILE A 34 -4.23 0.06 -6.18
CA ILE A 34 -4.62 0.59 -7.48
C ILE A 34 -4.32 -0.49 -8.50
N TRP A 35 -5.34 -0.97 -9.18
CA TRP A 35 -5.20 -1.93 -10.28
C TRP A 35 -5.09 -1.17 -11.59
N ALA A 36 -4.15 -1.56 -12.43
CA ALA A 36 -4.05 -1.00 -13.77
C ALA A 36 -5.19 -1.52 -14.65
N GLU A 37 -5.52 -0.74 -15.68
CA GLU A 37 -6.45 -1.17 -16.71
C GLU A 37 -5.71 -2.04 -17.73
N ALA A 38 -6.33 -3.14 -18.17
CA ALA A 38 -5.77 -4.05 -19.19
C ALA A 38 -4.35 -4.60 -18.86
N ALA A 39 -3.51 -4.79 -19.89
CA ALA A 39 -2.18 -5.42 -19.79
C ALA A 39 -1.05 -4.43 -19.44
N GLU A 40 -1.37 -3.35 -18.72
CA GLU A 40 -0.39 -2.35 -18.28
C GLU A 40 0.43 -2.86 -17.08
N THR A 41 1.72 -2.50 -17.06
CA THR A 41 2.65 -2.79 -15.97
C THR A 41 3.10 -1.48 -15.30
N PRO A 42 3.11 -1.37 -13.96
CA PRO A 42 2.73 -2.41 -13.00
C PRO A 42 1.23 -2.67 -13.02
N ASN A 43 0.84 -3.93 -12.85
CA ASN A 43 -0.56 -4.35 -12.80
C ASN A 43 -1.25 -3.90 -11.51
N ALA A 44 -0.48 -3.74 -10.42
CA ALA A 44 -1.02 -3.23 -9.18
C ALA A 44 0.00 -2.39 -8.39
N ILE A 45 -0.50 -1.35 -7.72
CA ILE A 45 0.26 -0.50 -6.80
C ILE A 45 -0.39 -0.58 -5.43
N PHE A 46 0.29 -1.18 -4.45
CA PHE A 46 -0.14 -1.22 -3.06
C PHE A 46 0.49 -0.07 -2.29
N ARG A 47 -0.35 0.74 -1.64
CA ARG A 47 0.05 1.97 -0.97
C ARG A 47 -0.15 1.86 0.52
N PHE A 48 0.89 2.21 1.26
CA PHE A 48 0.93 2.15 2.71
C PHE A 48 1.46 3.45 3.32
N VAL A 49 1.02 3.76 4.53
CA VAL A 49 1.63 4.80 5.38
C VAL A 49 2.61 4.15 6.35
N ALA A 50 3.82 4.69 6.39
CA ALA A 50 4.97 4.24 7.16
C ALA A 50 5.58 5.45 7.91
N PRO A 51 5.04 5.82 9.07
CA PRO A 51 5.31 7.14 9.69
C PRO A 51 6.75 7.33 10.17
N GLU A 52 7.50 6.24 10.34
CA GLU A 52 8.84 6.26 10.92
C GLU A 52 9.96 6.32 9.87
N ILE A 53 9.65 6.32 8.57
CA ILE A 53 10.68 6.41 7.54
C ILE A 53 11.38 7.77 7.52
N THR A 54 12.70 7.76 7.30
CA THR A 54 13.56 8.96 7.26
C THR A 54 14.64 8.86 6.17
N ARG A 55 15.34 9.98 5.93
CA ARG A 55 16.58 10.04 5.12
C ARG A 55 17.78 10.63 5.88
N ASP A 56 17.58 11.01 7.15
CA ASP A 56 18.53 11.75 7.98
C ASP A 56 19.08 10.90 9.14
N GLY A 57 18.78 9.60 9.17
CA GLY A 57 19.21 8.65 10.19
C GLY A 57 18.45 8.75 11.51
N THR A 58 17.34 9.48 11.56
CA THR A 58 16.54 9.63 12.81
C THR A 58 15.43 8.59 12.97
N GLY A 59 15.24 7.72 11.98
CA GLY A 59 14.22 6.67 11.96
C GLY A 59 14.59 5.52 11.03
N ILE A 60 13.58 4.95 10.35
CA ILE A 60 13.75 3.83 9.43
C ILE A 60 14.26 4.34 8.07
N GLU A 61 15.53 4.11 7.80
CA GLU A 61 16.13 4.40 6.51
C GLU A 61 15.75 3.37 5.45
N TYR A 62 16.06 3.67 4.19
CA TYR A 62 15.65 2.84 3.05
C TYR A 62 16.09 1.37 3.17
N ASP A 63 17.33 1.08 3.58
CA ASP A 63 17.82 -0.30 3.66
C ASP A 63 16.97 -1.16 4.61
N THR A 64 16.56 -0.61 5.75
CA THR A 64 15.64 -1.29 6.68
C THR A 64 14.21 -1.32 6.14
N ALA A 65 13.74 -0.23 5.52
CA ALA A 65 12.42 -0.16 4.92
C ALA A 65 12.24 -1.13 3.74
N ALA A 66 13.31 -1.47 3.02
CA ALA A 66 13.28 -2.44 1.93
C ALA A 66 12.90 -3.84 2.43
N GLU A 67 13.31 -4.22 3.64
CA GLU A 67 12.90 -5.47 4.28
C GLU A 67 11.39 -5.45 4.63
N ASP A 68 10.87 -4.32 5.12
CA ASP A 68 9.43 -4.16 5.34
C ASP A 68 8.65 -4.24 4.03
N ILE A 69 9.17 -3.64 2.96
CA ILE A 69 8.54 -3.62 1.64
C ILE A 69 8.47 -5.04 1.06
N LEU A 70 9.55 -5.82 1.13
CA LEU A 70 9.53 -7.22 0.69
C LEU A 70 8.53 -8.03 1.52
N PHE A 71 8.54 -7.88 2.84
CA PHE A 71 7.58 -8.55 3.72
C PHE A 71 6.13 -8.21 3.35
N LEU A 72 5.82 -6.94 3.08
CA LEU A 72 4.49 -6.51 2.63
C LEU A 72 4.13 -7.09 1.26
N CYS A 73 5.10 -7.22 0.35
CA CYS A 73 4.87 -7.90 -0.92
C CYS A 73 4.42 -9.35 -0.69
N GLU A 74 5.21 -10.12 0.05
CA GLU A 74 5.01 -11.56 0.24
C GLU A 74 3.77 -11.88 1.07
N THR A 75 3.53 -11.12 2.14
CA THR A 75 2.50 -11.46 3.14
C THR A 75 1.19 -10.73 2.93
N PHE A 76 1.21 -9.56 2.27
CA PHE A 76 0.02 -8.74 2.08
C PHE A 76 -0.41 -8.64 0.62
N ALA A 77 0.48 -8.25 -0.30
CA ALA A 77 0.13 -7.99 -1.69
C ALA A 77 -0.09 -9.29 -2.48
N LEU A 78 0.84 -10.23 -2.36
CA LEU A 78 0.85 -11.48 -3.13
C LEU A 78 -0.45 -12.29 -2.97
N PRO A 79 -0.99 -12.57 -1.76
CA PRO A 79 -2.26 -13.29 -1.65
C PRO A 79 -3.43 -12.60 -2.35
N ARG A 80 -3.43 -11.26 -2.40
CA ARG A 80 -4.49 -10.47 -3.06
C ARG A 80 -4.36 -10.50 -4.58
N VAL A 81 -3.13 -10.50 -5.08
CA VAL A 81 -2.83 -10.62 -6.51
C VAL A 81 -3.20 -12.00 -7.04
N LEU A 82 -2.83 -13.06 -6.32
CA LEU A 82 -3.22 -14.43 -6.67
C LEU A 82 -4.74 -14.60 -6.65
N ALA A 83 -5.44 -13.98 -5.69
CA ALA A 83 -6.90 -14.01 -5.62
C ALA A 83 -7.58 -13.22 -6.76
N ALA A 84 -6.94 -12.18 -7.29
CA ALA A 84 -7.45 -11.41 -8.42
C ALA A 84 -7.38 -12.19 -9.76
N ASN A 85 -6.68 -13.34 -9.78
CA ASN A 85 -6.55 -14.22 -10.94
C ASN A 85 -6.04 -13.49 -12.19
N VAL A 86 -5.11 -12.56 -12.00
CA VAL A 86 -4.39 -11.89 -13.08
C VAL A 86 -3.50 -12.95 -13.73
N GLY A 87 -3.74 -13.25 -15.01
CA GLY A 87 -2.97 -14.28 -15.72
C GLY A 87 -1.56 -13.79 -16.07
N GLY A 88 -0.59 -14.69 -16.05
CA GLY A 88 0.80 -14.41 -16.43
C GLY A 88 1.63 -13.81 -15.30
N GLU A 89 2.74 -13.16 -15.66
CA GLU A 89 3.58 -12.42 -14.73
C GLU A 89 2.88 -11.13 -14.31
N VAL A 90 2.92 -10.81 -13.02
CA VAL A 90 2.24 -9.62 -12.47
C VAL A 90 3.29 -8.65 -11.92
N GLY A 91 3.42 -7.49 -12.55
CA GLY A 91 4.22 -6.39 -12.02
C GLY A 91 3.52 -5.71 -10.85
N LEU A 92 4.19 -5.57 -9.72
CA LEU A 92 3.68 -4.94 -8.50
C LEU A 92 4.58 -3.79 -8.08
N VAL A 93 3.97 -2.74 -7.55
CA VAL A 93 4.67 -1.71 -6.80
C VAL A 93 4.19 -1.73 -5.36
N ILE A 94 5.12 -1.76 -4.42
CA ILE A 94 4.85 -1.49 -3.01
C ILE A 94 5.38 -0.10 -2.69
N SER A 95 4.50 0.77 -2.18
CA SER A 95 4.82 2.15 -1.82
C SER A 95 4.65 2.37 -0.33
N LEU A 96 5.71 2.87 0.32
CA LEU A 96 5.66 3.40 1.68
C LEU A 96 5.70 4.92 1.63
N SER A 97 4.72 5.58 2.25
CA SER A 97 4.67 7.04 2.39
C SER A 97 4.73 7.44 3.84
N LYS A 98 5.54 8.43 4.20
CA LYS A 98 5.64 8.89 5.60
C LYS A 98 4.31 9.39 6.15
N GLN A 99 3.49 9.97 5.29
CA GLN A 99 2.16 10.47 5.63
C GLN A 99 1.18 10.08 4.53
N ASP A 100 -0.12 10.15 4.84
CA ASP A 100 -1.14 9.92 3.82
C ASP A 100 -1.02 10.98 2.71
N LEU A 101 -1.12 10.51 1.47
CA LEU A 101 -1.01 11.32 0.26
C LEU A 101 -1.98 10.77 -0.77
N ALA A 102 -2.78 11.61 -1.42
CA ALA A 102 -3.71 11.14 -2.43
C ALA A 102 -2.94 10.56 -3.63
N PHE A 103 -3.53 9.59 -4.34
CA PHE A 103 -2.88 9.06 -5.54
C PHE A 103 -2.82 10.12 -6.64
N GLY A 104 -1.68 10.19 -7.32
CA GLY A 104 -1.41 11.19 -8.36
C GLY A 104 -1.00 12.56 -7.81
N GLU A 105 -1.05 12.78 -6.50
CA GLU A 105 -0.53 13.98 -5.88
C GLU A 105 0.98 13.86 -5.65
N ALA A 106 1.69 14.94 -5.94
CA ALA A 106 3.11 15.07 -5.64
C ALA A 106 3.28 16.07 -4.49
N ASN A 107 3.95 15.65 -3.42
CA ASN A 107 4.36 16.53 -2.34
C ASN A 107 5.84 16.25 -2.01
N PRO A 108 6.77 17.17 -2.34
CA PRO A 108 8.20 16.95 -2.14
C PRO A 108 8.59 16.88 -0.66
N ASP A 109 7.75 17.38 0.25
CA ASP A 109 8.00 17.36 1.69
C ASP A 109 7.56 16.03 2.32
N ILE A 110 6.83 15.18 1.59
CA ILE A 110 6.43 13.85 2.05
C ILE A 110 7.38 12.81 1.46
N LEU A 111 8.24 12.28 2.32
CA LEU A 111 9.13 11.18 1.98
C LEU A 111 8.33 9.93 1.59
N GLN A 112 8.72 9.33 0.46
CA GLN A 112 8.19 8.07 -0.03
C GLN A 112 9.33 7.16 -0.49
N PHE A 113 9.16 5.86 -0.25
CA PHE A 113 9.96 4.78 -0.80
C PHE A 113 9.07 3.88 -1.68
N PHE A 114 9.66 3.33 -2.73
CA PHE A 114 8.96 2.51 -3.71
C PHE A 114 9.85 1.35 -4.10
N GLU A 115 9.25 0.17 -4.20
CA GLU A 115 9.89 -0.99 -4.82
C GLU A 115 9.00 -1.65 -5.85
N ASN A 116 9.66 -2.18 -6.86
CA ASN A 116 9.03 -2.94 -7.93
C ASN A 116 9.30 -4.43 -7.73
N PHE A 117 8.25 -5.23 -7.89
CA PHE A 117 8.33 -6.68 -7.89
C PHE A 117 7.69 -7.25 -9.14
N VAL A 118 8.13 -8.42 -9.55
CA VAL A 118 7.45 -9.28 -10.51
C VAL A 118 7.01 -10.53 -9.76
N VAL A 119 5.71 -10.82 -9.82
CA VAL A 119 5.18 -12.08 -9.30
C VAL A 119 5.27 -13.16 -10.36
N ARG A 120 6.12 -14.15 -10.08
CA ARG A 120 6.25 -15.41 -10.81
C ARG A 120 6.21 -16.57 -9.82
N ASP A 121 5.56 -17.67 -10.15
CA ASP A 121 5.51 -18.87 -9.30
C ASP A 121 5.10 -18.62 -7.84
N ALA A 122 4.24 -17.62 -7.61
CA ALA A 122 3.79 -17.17 -6.30
C ALA A 122 4.93 -16.67 -5.37
N THR A 123 5.97 -16.05 -5.91
CA THR A 123 6.99 -15.30 -5.16
C THR A 123 7.01 -13.83 -5.56
N CYS A 124 7.51 -12.96 -4.67
CA CYS A 124 7.81 -11.58 -5.00
C CYS A 124 9.29 -11.47 -5.38
N ASP A 125 9.58 -11.49 -6.69
CA ASP A 125 10.95 -11.31 -7.16
C ASP A 125 11.21 -9.82 -7.40
N TRP A 126 12.36 -9.32 -6.97
CA TRP A 126 12.78 -7.95 -7.26
C TRP A 126 12.78 -7.71 -8.77
N GLY A 127 12.01 -6.72 -9.21
CA GLY A 127 11.83 -6.39 -10.62
C GLY A 127 12.63 -5.16 -11.03
N ASP A 128 13.28 -5.24 -12.18
CA ASP A 128 13.69 -4.04 -12.92
C ASP A 128 12.51 -3.59 -13.80
N VAL A 129 12.18 -2.29 -13.78
CA VAL A 129 11.23 -1.68 -14.74
C VAL A 129 11.96 -1.10 -15.95
#